data_AF-A0A6L5YY06-F1
#
_entry.id   AF-A0A6L5YY06-F1
#
_cell.length_a   1.000
_cell.length_b   1.000
_cell.length_c   1.000
_cell.angle_alpha   90.00
_cell.angle_beta   90.00
_cell.angle_gamma   90.00
#
_symmetry.space_group_name_H-M   'P 1'
#
loop_
_entity.id
_entity.type
_entity.pdbx_description
1 polymer ?
#
loop_
_entity_poly.entity_id
_entity_poly.type
_entity_poly.pdbx_seq_one_letter_code
_entity_poly.pdbx_strand_id
1 'polypeptide(L)'
;MTGSSTEFDMDRTAEDARSAARDLKDEAAGRLAQARDAAVDSAASGAETAKNRTADEVSSVATALRRASDELRQGSPQERTFGQIAESLAELSDGIRDKDLRDLVHDASAIARRNPLAFLGGAALLGFAATRFAKAGQRGQAFGSGTGQGSAYGAGGYGTGAGGYGTTTGDGYRPDISERAEAAMPPRSAAPATAYPAPAVKPSEDS
;
A
#
# COMPACT_ATOMS: atom_id res chain seq x y z
N MET A 1 11.64 26.23 -47.10
CA MET A 1 11.78 24.79 -47.38
C MET A 1 12.16 24.10 -46.09
N THR A 2 11.21 23.54 -45.34
CA THR A 2 11.45 22.67 -44.17
C THR A 2 10.11 22.03 -43.81
N GLY A 3 9.95 20.73 -44.09
CA GLY A 3 8.69 20.02 -43.88
C GLY A 3 8.71 18.55 -44.32
N SER A 4 9.67 18.13 -45.15
CA SER A 4 9.70 16.77 -45.73
C SER A 4 10.43 15.71 -44.89
N SER A 5 11.15 16.08 -43.82
CA SER A 5 12.02 15.12 -43.11
C SER A 5 11.34 14.43 -41.92
N THR A 6 10.29 15.02 -41.35
CA THR A 6 9.64 14.47 -40.15
C THR A 6 8.63 13.35 -40.47
N GLU A 7 8.09 13.34 -41.68
CA GLU A 7 7.08 12.36 -42.13
C GLU A 7 7.68 10.98 -42.40
N PHE A 8 8.92 10.93 -42.91
CA PHE A 8 9.63 9.68 -43.24
C PHE A 8 10.12 8.88 -42.03
N ASP A 9 10.49 9.55 -40.93
CA ASP A 9 10.97 8.85 -39.71
C ASP A 9 9.81 8.29 -38.88
N MET A 10 8.63 8.93 -38.95
CA MET A 10 7.41 8.44 -38.28
C MET A 10 6.86 7.16 -38.92
N ASP A 11 6.91 7.04 -40.25
CA ASP A 11 6.40 5.85 -40.95
C ASP A 11 7.23 4.60 -40.65
N ARG A 12 8.57 4.68 -40.65
CA ARG A 12 9.41 3.54 -40.26
C ARG A 12 9.20 3.15 -38.80
N THR A 13 9.14 4.14 -37.92
CA THR A 13 8.91 3.89 -36.49
C THR A 13 7.54 3.22 -36.26
N ALA A 14 6.51 3.62 -37.02
CA ALA A 14 5.19 3.00 -36.95
C ALA A 14 5.18 1.58 -37.52
N GLU A 15 5.94 1.31 -38.59
CA GLU A 15 6.08 -0.05 -39.15
C GLU A 15 6.82 -1.00 -38.21
N ASP A 16 7.92 -0.56 -37.63
CA ASP A 16 8.69 -1.32 -36.64
C ASP A 16 7.84 -1.62 -35.40
N ALA A 17 7.11 -0.62 -34.90
CA ALA A 17 6.19 -0.80 -33.79
C ALA A 17 5.05 -1.77 -34.12
N ARG A 18 4.51 -1.72 -35.34
CA ARG A 18 3.47 -2.66 -35.81
C ARG A 18 4.02 -4.07 -35.95
N SER A 19 5.25 -4.24 -36.43
CA SER A 19 5.89 -5.56 -36.54
C SER A 19 6.12 -6.16 -35.16
N ALA A 20 6.75 -5.40 -34.26
CA ALA A 20 6.97 -5.83 -32.87
C ALA A 20 5.65 -6.16 -32.16
N ALA A 21 4.58 -5.39 -32.41
CA ALA A 21 3.26 -5.67 -31.85
C ALA A 21 2.62 -6.95 -32.42
N ARG A 22 2.84 -7.27 -33.70
CA ARG A 22 2.35 -8.51 -34.33
C ARG A 22 3.08 -9.73 -33.77
N ASP A 23 4.41 -9.68 -33.72
CA ASP A 23 5.23 -10.78 -33.21
C ASP A 23 4.90 -11.07 -31.74
N LEU A 24 4.80 -10.01 -30.92
CA LEU A 24 4.39 -10.14 -29.52
C LEU A 24 2.97 -10.68 -29.39
N LYS A 25 2.05 -10.26 -30.25
CA LYS A 25 0.66 -10.73 -30.22
C LYS A 25 0.59 -12.23 -30.51
N ASP A 26 1.29 -12.72 -31.52
CA ASP A 26 1.20 -14.13 -31.93
C ASP A 26 1.86 -15.05 -30.90
N GLU A 27 2.99 -14.64 -30.32
CA GLU A 27 3.65 -15.39 -29.24
C GLU A 27 2.87 -15.34 -27.92
N ALA A 28 2.34 -14.17 -27.55
CA ALA A 28 1.63 -13.98 -26.30
C ALA A 28 0.20 -14.54 -26.33
N ALA A 29 -0.56 -14.40 -27.42
CA ALA A 29 -1.97 -14.80 -27.48
C ALA A 29 -2.16 -16.29 -27.21
N GLY A 30 -1.29 -17.14 -27.77
CA GLY A 30 -1.36 -18.59 -27.57
C GLY A 30 -1.08 -19.02 -26.13
N ARG A 31 -0.09 -18.39 -25.47
CA ARG A 31 0.30 -18.72 -24.09
C ARG A 31 -0.63 -18.09 -23.05
N LEU A 32 -1.10 -16.88 -23.32
CA LEU A 32 -1.97 -16.11 -22.43
C LEU A 32 -3.34 -16.76 -22.31
N ALA A 33 -3.86 -17.35 -23.39
CA ALA A 33 -5.16 -18.01 -23.38
C ALA A 33 -5.24 -19.19 -22.41
N GLN A 34 -4.18 -19.98 -22.27
CA GLN A 34 -4.14 -21.12 -21.35
C GLN A 34 -3.78 -20.64 -19.93
N ALA A 35 -2.83 -19.71 -19.82
CA ALA A 35 -2.43 -19.15 -18.54
C ALA A 35 -3.55 -18.39 -17.84
N ARG A 36 -4.41 -17.67 -18.59
CA ARG A 36 -5.53 -16.90 -18.01
C ARG A 36 -6.53 -17.83 -17.31
N ASP A 37 -6.89 -18.96 -17.92
CA ASP A 37 -7.99 -19.79 -17.42
C ASP A 37 -7.54 -20.47 -16.12
N ALA A 38 -6.32 -21.02 -16.11
CA ALA A 38 -5.69 -21.55 -14.91
C ALA A 38 -5.49 -20.49 -13.80
N ALA A 39 -5.11 -19.26 -14.18
CA ALA A 39 -4.92 -18.16 -13.23
C ALA A 39 -6.26 -17.71 -12.62
N VAL A 40 -7.31 -17.57 -13.42
CA VAL A 40 -8.66 -17.19 -12.95
C VAL A 40 -9.21 -18.25 -12.00
N ASP A 41 -9.11 -19.52 -12.35
CA ASP A 41 -9.63 -20.60 -11.49
C ASP A 41 -8.88 -20.66 -10.16
N SER A 42 -7.55 -20.48 -10.19
CA SER A 42 -6.73 -20.42 -8.97
C SER A 42 -7.09 -19.21 -8.11
N ALA A 43 -7.26 -18.04 -8.73
CA ALA A 43 -7.52 -16.78 -8.04
C ALA A 43 -8.95 -16.66 -7.50
N ALA A 44 -9.94 -17.29 -8.15
CA ALA A 44 -11.34 -17.23 -7.76
C ALA A 44 -11.55 -17.69 -6.30
N SER A 45 -10.80 -18.71 -5.85
CA SER A 45 -10.89 -19.26 -4.50
C SER A 45 -10.55 -18.27 -3.36
N GLY A 46 -9.74 -17.24 -3.65
CA GLY A 46 -9.37 -16.19 -2.68
C GLY A 46 -9.91 -14.80 -3.05
N ALA A 47 -10.63 -14.69 -4.16
CA ALA A 47 -11.05 -13.42 -4.73
C ALA A 47 -12.08 -12.70 -3.85
N GLU A 48 -13.02 -13.40 -3.22
CA GLU A 48 -14.15 -12.77 -2.51
C GLU A 48 -13.72 -11.81 -1.38
N THR A 49 -12.72 -12.20 -0.59
CA THR A 49 -12.22 -11.33 0.48
C THR A 49 -11.41 -10.15 -0.08
N ALA A 50 -10.66 -10.38 -1.16
CA ALA A 50 -9.89 -9.33 -1.81
C ALA A 50 -10.81 -8.31 -2.51
N LYS A 51 -11.85 -8.79 -3.21
CA LYS A 51 -12.88 -8.00 -3.89
C LYS A 51 -13.53 -7.01 -2.93
N ASN A 52 -14.04 -7.48 -1.80
CA ASN A 52 -14.70 -6.61 -0.83
C ASN A 52 -13.77 -5.49 -0.32
N ARG A 53 -12.53 -5.82 0.05
CA ARG A 53 -11.56 -4.81 0.48
C ARG A 53 -11.22 -3.83 -0.64
N THR A 54 -11.00 -4.31 -1.85
CA THR A 54 -10.70 -3.43 -3.00
C THR A 54 -11.90 -2.54 -3.34
N ALA A 55 -13.13 -3.07 -3.31
CA ALA A 55 -14.35 -2.29 -3.52
C ALA A 55 -14.50 -1.19 -2.45
N ASP A 56 -14.27 -1.51 -1.17
CA ASP A 56 -14.32 -0.53 -0.08
C ASP A 56 -13.30 0.62 -0.28
N GLU A 57 -12.07 0.30 -0.66
CA GLU A 57 -11.03 1.31 -0.95
C GLU A 57 -11.41 2.18 -2.15
N VAL A 58 -11.90 1.57 -3.24
CA VAL A 58 -12.33 2.30 -4.44
C VAL A 58 -13.52 3.20 -4.14
N SER A 59 -14.51 2.71 -3.37
CA SER A 59 -15.67 3.48 -2.88
C SER A 59 -15.27 4.65 -1.98
N SER A 60 -14.29 4.45 -1.10
CA SER A 60 -13.74 5.50 -0.24
C SER A 60 -13.11 6.62 -1.08
N VAL A 61 -12.32 6.25 -2.10
CA VAL A 61 -11.73 7.19 -3.05
C VAL A 61 -12.82 7.91 -3.85
N ALA A 62 -13.81 7.19 -4.38
CA ALA A 62 -14.96 7.78 -5.07
C ALA A 62 -15.68 8.83 -4.21
N THR A 63 -15.93 8.49 -2.94
CA THR A 63 -16.56 9.38 -1.95
C THR A 63 -15.70 10.61 -1.67
N ALA A 64 -14.39 10.45 -1.52
CA ALA A 64 -13.47 11.55 -1.31
C ALA A 64 -13.43 12.49 -2.54
N LEU A 65 -13.39 11.92 -3.75
CA LEU A 65 -13.46 12.71 -4.98
C LEU A 65 -14.80 13.44 -5.13
N ARG A 66 -15.91 12.80 -4.76
CA ARG A 66 -17.24 13.44 -4.76
C ARG A 66 -17.29 14.65 -3.83
N ARG A 67 -16.82 14.48 -2.60
CA ARG A 67 -16.73 15.60 -1.63
C ARG A 67 -15.85 16.72 -2.17
N ALA A 68 -14.69 16.37 -2.74
CA ALA A 68 -13.82 17.35 -3.36
C ALA A 68 -14.50 18.06 -4.55
N SER A 69 -15.31 17.36 -5.36
CA SER A 69 -16.06 18.00 -6.44
C SER A 69 -17.11 18.96 -5.91
N ASP A 70 -17.80 18.61 -4.82
CA ASP A 70 -18.83 19.45 -4.21
C ASP A 70 -18.25 20.73 -3.60
N GLU A 71 -16.96 20.72 -3.21
CA GLU A 71 -16.23 21.90 -2.75
C GLU A 71 -15.72 22.79 -3.90
N LEU A 72 -15.70 22.30 -5.14
CA LEU A 72 -15.32 23.11 -6.30
C LEU A 72 -16.45 24.07 -6.69
N ARG A 73 -16.10 25.09 -7.49
CA ARG A 73 -17.09 26.03 -8.01
C ARG A 73 -18.13 25.28 -8.84
N GLN A 74 -19.39 25.42 -8.44
CA GLN A 74 -20.54 24.83 -9.14
C GLN A 74 -20.58 25.26 -10.62
N GLY A 75 -20.82 24.30 -11.50
CA GLY A 75 -20.77 24.40 -12.97
C GLY A 75 -19.37 24.34 -13.58
N SER A 76 -18.29 24.27 -12.77
CA SER A 76 -16.93 24.30 -13.31
C SER A 76 -16.61 23.04 -14.14
N PRO A 77 -15.75 23.14 -15.17
CA PRO A 77 -15.26 21.96 -15.88
C PRO A 77 -14.58 20.95 -14.95
N GLN A 78 -13.91 21.43 -13.91
CA GLN A 78 -13.25 20.62 -12.90
C GLN A 78 -14.27 19.83 -12.08
N GLU A 79 -15.27 20.49 -11.47
CA GLU A 79 -16.34 19.79 -10.73
C GLU A 79 -16.95 18.65 -11.56
N ARG A 80 -17.30 18.92 -12.83
CA ARG A 80 -17.86 17.91 -13.73
C ARG A 80 -16.91 16.75 -13.97
N THR A 81 -15.62 17.02 -14.15
CA THR A 81 -14.61 15.99 -14.38
C THR A 81 -14.42 15.12 -13.15
N PHE A 82 -14.24 15.74 -11.97
CA PHE A 82 -14.09 15.01 -10.71
C PHE A 82 -15.36 14.21 -10.37
N GLY A 83 -16.54 14.77 -10.62
CA GLY A 83 -17.82 14.09 -10.43
C GLY A 83 -18.00 12.88 -11.37
N GLN A 84 -17.57 12.97 -12.63
CA GLN A 84 -17.59 11.84 -13.57
C GLN A 84 -16.63 10.73 -13.14
N ILE A 85 -15.44 11.08 -12.64
CA ILE A 85 -14.49 10.10 -12.13
C ILE A 85 -15.04 9.44 -10.87
N ALA A 86 -15.59 10.21 -9.93
CA ALA A 86 -16.22 9.68 -8.72
C ALA A 86 -17.35 8.70 -9.04
N GLU A 87 -18.21 9.02 -10.01
CA GLU A 87 -19.28 8.11 -10.46
C GLU A 87 -18.71 6.83 -11.04
N SER A 88 -17.73 6.95 -11.95
CA SER A 88 -17.10 5.79 -12.59
C SER A 88 -16.41 4.87 -11.57
N LEU A 89 -15.83 5.44 -10.50
CA LEU A 89 -15.22 4.68 -9.42
C LEU A 89 -16.27 4.02 -8.52
N ALA A 90 -17.40 4.67 -8.25
CA ALA A 90 -18.50 4.07 -7.50
C ALA A 90 -19.10 2.87 -8.25
N GLU A 91 -19.41 3.05 -9.54
CA GLU A 91 -19.87 1.97 -10.42
C GLU A 91 -18.86 0.81 -10.49
N LEU A 92 -17.57 1.13 -10.53
CA LEU A 92 -16.50 0.13 -10.51
C LEU A 92 -16.46 -0.62 -9.17
N SER A 93 -16.60 0.06 -8.03
CA SER A 93 -16.65 -0.57 -6.71
C SER A 93 -17.79 -1.57 -6.61
N ASP A 94 -18.99 -1.16 -7.04
CA ASP A 94 -20.17 -2.03 -7.02
C ASP A 94 -19.98 -3.23 -7.96
N GLY A 95 -19.45 -2.99 -9.15
CA GLY A 95 -19.06 -4.05 -10.08
C GLY A 95 -18.04 -5.03 -9.50
N ILE A 96 -17.02 -4.55 -8.77
CA ILE A 96 -16.02 -5.40 -8.11
C ILE A 96 -16.64 -6.25 -7.00
N ARG A 97 -17.61 -5.72 -6.26
CA ARG A 97 -18.26 -6.43 -5.15
C ARG A 97 -19.16 -7.54 -5.66
N ASP A 98 -20.01 -7.22 -6.64
CA ASP A 98 -21.12 -8.07 -7.02
C ASP A 98 -20.77 -9.10 -8.11
N LYS A 99 -19.69 -8.88 -8.87
CA LYS A 99 -19.30 -9.75 -9.99
C LYS A 99 -18.23 -10.76 -9.61
N ASP A 100 -18.31 -11.94 -10.20
CA ASP A 100 -17.25 -12.93 -10.07
C ASP A 100 -15.99 -12.51 -10.84
N LEU A 101 -14.83 -13.06 -10.44
CA LEU A 101 -13.56 -12.77 -11.11
C LEU A 101 -13.60 -13.04 -12.63
N ARG A 102 -14.39 -14.04 -13.04
CA ARG A 102 -14.56 -14.39 -14.46
C ARG A 102 -15.30 -13.30 -15.23
N ASP A 103 -16.30 -12.68 -14.62
CA ASP A 103 -17.03 -11.56 -15.21
C ASP A 103 -16.18 -10.31 -15.26
N LEU A 104 -15.37 -10.05 -14.23
CA LEU A 104 -14.40 -8.94 -14.23
C LEU A 104 -13.38 -9.08 -15.37
N VAL A 105 -12.90 -10.28 -15.65
CA VAL A 105 -12.00 -10.56 -16.79
C VAL A 105 -12.73 -10.37 -18.13
N HIS A 106 -14.01 -10.74 -18.20
CA HIS A 106 -14.83 -10.49 -19.38
C HIS A 106 -15.00 -8.99 -19.65
N ASP A 107 -15.30 -8.21 -18.62
CA ASP A 107 -15.44 -6.76 -18.69
C ASP A 107 -14.12 -6.08 -19.07
N ALA A 108 -13.00 -6.52 -18.50
CA ALA A 108 -11.67 -6.05 -18.90
C ALA A 108 -11.41 -6.28 -20.41
N SER A 109 -11.86 -7.42 -20.95
CA SER A 109 -11.77 -7.72 -22.38
C SER A 109 -12.67 -6.83 -23.23
N ALA A 110 -13.82 -6.40 -22.71
CA ALA A 110 -14.67 -5.41 -23.37
C ALA A 110 -14.01 -4.02 -23.40
N ILE A 111 -13.39 -3.60 -22.30
CA ILE A 111 -12.62 -2.33 -22.23
C ILE A 111 -11.46 -2.34 -23.22
N ALA A 112 -10.69 -3.44 -23.29
CA ALA A 112 -9.58 -3.58 -24.24
C ALA A 112 -10.00 -3.35 -25.69
N ARG A 113 -11.19 -3.81 -26.07
CA ARG A 113 -11.74 -3.64 -27.43
C ARG A 113 -12.32 -2.25 -27.67
N ARG A 114 -12.94 -1.64 -26.64
CA ARG A 114 -13.61 -0.34 -26.76
C ARG A 114 -12.67 0.85 -26.64
N ASN A 115 -11.66 0.75 -25.77
CA ASN A 115 -10.67 1.80 -25.53
C ASN A 115 -9.28 1.19 -25.34
N PRO A 116 -8.55 0.94 -26.44
CA PRO A 116 -7.21 0.35 -26.39
C PRO A 116 -6.21 1.17 -25.57
N LEU A 117 -6.33 2.50 -25.59
CA LEU A 117 -5.44 3.40 -24.83
C LEU A 117 -5.64 3.26 -23.33
N ALA A 118 -6.89 3.20 -22.85
CA ALA A 118 -7.18 2.98 -21.44
C ALA A 118 -6.67 1.62 -20.96
N PHE A 119 -6.84 0.58 -21.78
CA PHE A 119 -6.33 -0.76 -21.44
C PHE A 119 -4.81 -0.81 -21.36
N LEU A 120 -4.10 -0.26 -22.35
CA LEU A 120 -2.63 -0.22 -22.33
C LEU A 120 -2.10 0.62 -21.16
N GLY A 121 -2.72 1.77 -20.89
CA GLY A 121 -2.38 2.61 -19.74
C GLY A 121 -2.60 1.89 -18.40
N GLY A 122 -3.75 1.24 -18.24
CA GLY A 122 -4.06 0.46 -17.05
C GLY A 122 -3.11 -0.72 -16.85
N ALA A 123 -2.83 -1.48 -17.91
CA ALA A 123 -1.91 -2.62 -17.86
C ALA A 123 -0.48 -2.20 -17.52
N ALA A 124 0.00 -1.10 -18.08
CA ALA A 124 1.32 -0.55 -17.76
C ALA A 124 1.42 -0.12 -16.28
N LEU A 125 0.40 0.57 -15.77
CA LEU A 125 0.33 0.97 -14.37
C LEU A 125 0.29 -0.25 -13.44
N LEU A 126 -0.53 -1.25 -13.75
CA LEU A 126 -0.61 -2.50 -12.99
C LEU A 126 0.72 -3.26 -13.00
N GLY A 127 1.39 -3.37 -14.15
CA GLY A 127 2.70 -4.01 -14.27
C GLY A 127 3.79 -3.29 -13.48
N PHE A 128 3.79 -1.95 -13.50
CA PHE A 128 4.69 -1.14 -12.68
C PHE A 128 4.42 -1.31 -11.18
N ALA A 129 3.14 -1.26 -10.77
CA ALA A 129 2.74 -1.46 -9.38
C ALA A 129 3.14 -2.86 -8.88
N ALA A 130 2.93 -3.90 -9.68
CA ALA A 130 3.36 -5.26 -9.37
C ALA A 130 4.89 -5.35 -9.20
N THR A 131 5.65 -4.71 -10.09
CA THR A 131 7.12 -4.63 -9.99
C THR A 131 7.56 -3.90 -8.71
N ARG A 132 6.86 -2.81 -8.36
CA ARG A 132 7.15 -2.01 -7.17
C ARG A 132 6.86 -2.80 -5.89
N PHE A 133 5.81 -3.62 -5.88
CA PHE A 133 5.46 -4.52 -4.78
C PHE A 133 6.47 -5.66 -4.64
N ALA A 134 6.84 -6.31 -5.74
CA ALA A 134 7.88 -7.34 -5.74
C ALA A 134 9.21 -6.82 -5.17
N LYS A 135 9.65 -5.63 -5.60
CA LYS A 135 10.86 -4.97 -5.07
C LYS A 135 10.71 -4.50 -3.61
N ALA A 136 9.49 -4.22 -3.14
CA ALA A 136 9.24 -3.88 -1.74
C ALA A 136 9.35 -5.10 -0.84
N GLY A 137 8.83 -6.25 -1.27
CA GLY A 137 8.87 -7.51 -0.51
C GLY A 137 10.30 -8.01 -0.26
N GLN A 138 11.22 -7.78 -1.20
CA GLN A 138 12.62 -8.18 -1.04
C GLN A 138 13.41 -7.35 0.00
N ARG A 139 12.88 -6.21 0.47
CA ARG A 139 13.50 -5.41 1.54
C ARG A 139 13.02 -5.77 2.95
N GLY A 140 12.24 -6.84 3.10
CA GLY A 140 11.80 -7.37 4.38
C GLY A 140 12.69 -8.46 4.98
N GLN A 141 13.77 -8.88 4.30
CA GLN A 141 14.62 -10.01 4.70
C GLN A 141 16.06 -9.65 5.07
N ALA A 142 16.40 -8.36 5.18
CA ALA A 142 17.72 -7.89 5.61
C ALA A 142 17.82 -7.50 7.09
N PHE A 143 16.80 -7.80 7.91
CA PHE A 143 16.82 -7.57 9.35
C PHE A 143 16.35 -8.85 10.07
N GLY A 144 17.29 -9.79 10.28
CA GLY A 144 16.96 -11.02 11.00
C GLY A 144 17.94 -12.18 10.87
N SER A 145 19.26 -11.94 10.91
CA SER A 145 20.23 -12.99 11.28
C SER A 145 21.58 -12.40 11.66
N GLY A 146 21.58 -11.55 12.68
CA GLY A 146 22.75 -11.29 13.51
C GLY A 146 22.82 -12.32 14.64
N THR A 147 22.88 -13.61 14.31
CA THR A 147 23.30 -14.64 15.27
C THR A 147 24.81 -14.73 15.20
N GLY A 148 25.45 -14.34 16.30
CA GLY A 148 26.91 -14.27 16.41
C GLY A 148 27.57 -15.59 16.03
N GLN A 149 28.49 -15.51 15.08
CA GLN A 149 29.56 -16.48 14.89
C GLN A 149 30.88 -15.73 15.12
N GLY A 150 31.25 -15.62 16.40
CA GLY A 150 32.61 -15.27 16.77
C GLY A 150 33.53 -16.44 16.43
N SER A 151 34.28 -16.32 15.34
CA SER A 151 35.50 -17.10 15.11
C SER A 151 36.69 -16.17 15.29
N ALA A 152 37.44 -16.42 16.34
CA ALA A 152 38.51 -15.59 16.85
C ALA A 152 39.87 -16.08 16.36
N TYR A 153 40.56 -15.38 15.45
CA TYR A 153 42.04 -15.45 15.28
C TYR A 153 42.55 -14.23 14.49
N GLY A 154 43.62 -13.58 14.98
CA GLY A 154 44.45 -12.60 14.22
C GLY A 154 44.31 -11.15 14.72
N ALA A 155 44.96 -10.74 15.80
CA ALA A 155 46.37 -10.31 15.88
C ALA A 155 46.70 -9.02 15.08
N GLY A 156 46.91 -7.92 15.82
CA GLY A 156 47.88 -6.85 15.52
C GLY A 156 47.44 -5.76 14.54
N GLY A 157 47.18 -4.56 15.06
CA GLY A 157 47.06 -3.36 14.25
C GLY A 157 46.76 -2.11 15.08
N TYR A 158 47.82 -1.41 15.50
CA TYR A 158 47.73 -0.06 16.05
C TYR A 158 47.27 0.91 14.94
N GLY A 159 46.25 1.71 15.22
CA GLY A 159 45.69 2.65 14.25
C GLY A 159 44.93 3.76 14.96
N THR A 160 45.66 4.80 15.36
CA THR A 160 45.17 6.08 15.88
C THR A 160 44.40 6.88 14.82
N GLY A 161 43.28 7.53 15.17
CA GLY A 161 42.83 8.73 14.44
C GLY A 161 41.32 9.01 14.35
N ALA A 162 40.79 9.72 15.36
CA ALA A 162 39.91 10.91 15.30
C ALA A 162 38.54 10.95 14.56
N GLY A 163 37.53 11.44 15.31
CA GLY A 163 36.34 12.21 14.87
C GLY A 163 35.07 11.38 14.69
N GLY A 164 34.11 11.34 15.64
CA GLY A 164 33.04 12.35 15.84
C GLY A 164 31.95 12.15 14.77
N TYR A 165 30.65 11.92 15.02
CA TYR A 165 29.70 12.35 16.04
C TYR A 165 28.48 11.42 15.94
N GLY A 166 27.93 10.94 17.05
CA GLY A 166 26.72 10.09 17.07
C GLY A 166 25.86 10.40 18.29
N THR A 167 24.73 11.05 18.07
CA THR A 167 23.77 11.50 19.08
C THR A 167 22.96 10.32 19.63
N THR A 168 22.91 10.22 20.95
CA THR A 168 22.18 9.22 21.72
C THR A 168 20.72 9.65 21.96
N THR A 169 19.80 8.82 21.50
CA THR A 169 18.37 8.79 21.84
C THR A 169 18.04 7.29 21.84
N GLY A 170 17.63 6.61 22.90
CA GLY A 170 17.05 7.00 24.17
C GLY A 170 16.00 5.92 24.46
N ASP A 171 16.44 4.66 24.59
CA ASP A 171 15.56 3.50 24.76
C ASP A 171 15.60 2.97 26.19
N GLY A 172 14.39 2.79 26.73
CA GLY A 172 14.09 2.65 28.15
C GLY A 172 14.62 1.39 28.81
N TYR A 173 15.27 1.63 29.95
CA TYR A 173 15.62 0.65 30.96
C TYR A 173 14.35 0.07 31.62
N ARG A 174 14.10 -1.23 31.42
CA ARG A 174 13.16 -2.05 32.21
C ARG A 174 13.96 -2.80 33.28
N PRO A 175 13.82 -2.51 34.58
CA PRO A 175 14.40 -3.37 35.61
C PRO A 175 13.45 -4.54 35.89
N ASP A 176 13.91 -5.74 35.57
CA ASP A 176 13.45 -6.99 36.13
C ASP A 176 14.14 -7.18 37.49
N ILE A 177 13.35 -7.29 38.56
CA ILE A 177 13.84 -7.44 39.93
C ILE A 177 13.47 -8.82 40.47
N SER A 178 14.22 -9.83 40.04
CA SER A 178 14.31 -11.11 40.75
C SER A 178 15.65 -11.22 41.49
N GLU A 179 15.55 -11.43 42.80
CA GLU A 179 16.54 -12.07 43.66
C GLU A 179 17.91 -11.41 43.83
N ARG A 180 18.02 -10.63 44.92
CA ARG A 180 19.06 -10.95 45.91
C ARG A 180 18.56 -10.61 47.31
N ALA A 181 18.31 -11.67 48.08
CA ALA A 181 18.16 -11.63 49.52
C ALA A 181 19.48 -11.20 50.16
N GLU A 182 19.44 -10.24 51.08
CA GLU A 182 20.12 -10.37 52.37
C GLU A 182 19.75 -9.23 53.34
N ALA A 183 19.17 -9.64 54.46
CA ALA A 183 19.34 -9.08 55.80
C ALA A 183 19.00 -7.59 56.07
N ALA A 184 17.74 -7.32 56.44
CA ALA A 184 17.39 -6.56 57.65
C ALA A 184 15.87 -6.64 57.92
N MET A 185 15.49 -7.20 59.06
CA MET A 185 14.12 -7.30 59.59
C MET A 185 14.06 -6.47 60.90
N PRO A 186 12.90 -6.20 61.55
CA PRO A 186 11.70 -5.40 61.22
C PRO A 186 11.42 -4.38 62.39
N PRO A 187 10.18 -4.03 62.85
CA PRO A 187 8.82 -3.88 62.29
C PRO A 187 8.21 -2.47 62.57
N ARG A 188 6.99 -2.16 62.10
CA ARG A 188 5.87 -1.63 62.93
C ARG A 188 4.59 -1.29 62.14
N SER A 189 3.59 -2.16 62.34
CA SER A 189 2.22 -1.86 62.79
C SER A 189 1.27 -0.95 61.99
N ALA A 190 0.12 -1.57 61.69
CA ALA A 190 -1.26 -1.07 61.70
C ALA A 190 -1.85 -0.42 60.43
N ALA A 191 -2.75 -1.20 59.79
CA ALA A 191 -3.91 -0.69 59.05
C ALA A 191 -4.93 -0.05 60.01
N PRO A 192 -5.82 0.86 59.54
CA PRO A 192 -7.18 0.45 59.14
C PRO A 192 -7.76 1.26 57.95
N ALA A 193 -8.48 0.63 57.01
CA ALA A 193 -9.95 0.44 56.95
C ALA A 193 -10.76 1.68 56.46
N THR A 194 -11.32 1.52 55.25
CA THR A 194 -12.66 1.91 54.76
C THR A 194 -13.43 3.07 55.43
N ALA A 195 -13.87 4.04 54.63
CA ALA A 195 -15.29 4.45 54.52
C ALA A 195 -15.48 5.59 53.50
N TYR A 196 -16.31 5.35 52.47
CA TYR A 196 -17.12 6.39 51.83
C TYR A 196 -18.37 6.61 52.69
N PRO A 197 -18.93 7.83 52.78
CA PRO A 197 -20.00 8.19 51.84
C PRO A 197 -20.09 9.69 51.45
N ALA A 198 -20.86 9.95 50.38
CA ALA A 198 -21.36 11.27 49.92
C ALA A 198 -22.50 11.81 50.85
N PRO A 199 -23.27 12.89 50.55
CA PRO A 199 -23.21 13.93 49.51
C PRO A 199 -23.45 15.40 49.99
N ALA A 200 -23.27 16.34 49.05
CA ALA A 200 -23.93 17.65 48.84
C ALA A 200 -24.51 18.47 50.03
N VAL A 201 -24.04 19.73 50.18
CA VAL A 201 -24.87 20.92 50.49
C VAL A 201 -24.15 22.17 49.97
N LYS A 202 -24.78 22.96 49.07
CA LYS A 202 -24.51 24.40 48.94
C LYS A 202 -25.43 25.14 49.91
N PRO A 203 -24.95 26.22 50.55
CA PRO A 203 -25.81 27.40 50.71
C PRO A 203 -25.12 28.72 50.33
N SER A 204 -26.01 29.67 50.12
CA SER A 204 -25.96 31.06 49.68
C SER A 204 -25.16 32.06 50.53
N GLU A 205 -24.72 33.11 49.84
CA GLU A 205 -24.74 34.55 50.18
C GLU A 205 -24.09 35.07 51.48
N ASP A 206 -23.18 36.04 51.32
CA ASP A 206 -23.36 37.46 51.68
C ASP A 206 -22.07 38.11 52.25
N SER A 207 -21.94 39.41 51.99
CA SER A 207 -20.90 40.40 52.34
C SER A 207 -19.73 40.61 51.38
#